data_AF-D8F4X7-F1
#
_entry.id   AF-D8F4X7-F1
#
_cell.length_a   1.000
_cell.length_b   1.000
_cell.length_c   1.000
_cell.angle_alpha   90.00
_cell.angle_beta   90.00
_cell.angle_gamma   90.00
#
_symmetry.space_group_name_H-M   'P 1'
#
loop_
_entity.id
_entity.type
_entity.pdbx_description
1 polymer ?
#
loop_
_entity_poly.entity_id
_entity_poly.type
_entity_poly.pdbx_seq_one_letter_code
_entity_poly.pdbx_strand_id
1 'polypeptide(L)' 'MRIRVDKENDALYFRFDEAKIMESEEVEPGVILDYDANEQVVGIEILG' A
#
# COMPACT_ATOMS: atom_id res chain seq x y z
N MET A 1 -6.90 -3.85 -9.69
CA MET A 1 -6.29 -2.51 -9.59
C MET A 1 -7.29 -1.47 -9.08
N ARG A 2 -6.96 -0.77 -7.99
CA ARG A 2 -7.76 0.32 -7.41
C ARG A 2 -6.82 1.42 -6.90
N ILE A 3 -7.24 2.69 -7.05
CA ILE A 3 -6.52 3.85 -6.50
C ILE A 3 -7.45 4.52 -5.50
N ARG A 4 -6.93 4.89 -4.32
CA ARG A 4 -7.64 5.68 -3.33
C ARG A 4 -6.79 6.88 -2.94
N VAL A 5 -7.40 8.05 -2.95
CA VAL A 5 -6.78 9.29 -2.44
C VAL A 5 -7.51 9.64 -1.15
N ASP A 6 -6.77 9.76 -0.06
CA ASP A 6 -7.26 10.25 1.21
C ASP A 6 -6.66 11.63 1.48
N LYS A 7 -7.43 12.67 1.15
CA LYS A 7 -6.97 14.06 1.30
C LYS A 7 -6.92 14.52 2.75
N GLU A 8 -7.66 13.87 3.65
CA GLU A 8 -7.67 14.24 5.06
C GLU A 8 -6.37 13.83 5.74
N ASN A 9 -5.84 12.66 5.34
CA ASN A 9 -4.60 12.09 5.85
C ASN A 9 -3.39 12.32 4.92
N ASP A 10 -3.54 13.14 3.89
CA ASP A 10 -2.56 13.35 2.81
C ASP A 10 -1.92 12.05 2.28
N ALA A 11 -2.76 11.05 2.02
CA ALA A 11 -2.32 9.71 1.66
C ALA A 11 -2.81 9.28 0.27
N LEU A 12 -1.96 8.53 -0.43
CA LEU A 12 -2.25 7.94 -1.73
C LEU A 12 -2.01 6.43 -1.68
N TYR A 13 -3.06 5.67 -1.92
CA TYR A 13 -3.03 4.21 -1.91
C TYR A 13 -3.25 3.64 -3.31
N PHE A 14 -2.33 2.79 -3.76
CA PHE A 14 -2.47 1.99 -4.97
C PHE A 14 -2.54 0.52 -4.63
N ARG A 15 -3.62 -0.11 -5.06
CA ARG A 15 -3.84 -1.56 -4.95
C ARG A 15 -3.67 -2.21 -6.30
N PHE A 16 -2.77 -3.18 -6.43
CA PHE A 16 -2.55 -3.88 -7.71
C PHE A 16 -3.64 -4.95 -7.95
N ASP A 17 -3.93 -5.77 -6.94
CA ASP A 17 -4.94 -6.82 -6.99
C ASP A 17 -5.75 -6.98 -5.69
N GLU A 18 -6.63 -7.98 -5.63
CA GLU A 18 -7.50 -8.26 -4.47
C GLU A 18 -6.94 -9.34 -3.55
N ALA A 19 -5.66 -9.74 -3.69
CA ALA A 19 -5.03 -10.66 -2.77
C ALA A 19 -5.11 -10.12 -1.34
N LYS A 20 -5.04 -11.01 -0.34
CA LYS A 20 -5.09 -10.60 1.06
C LYS A 20 -3.74 -10.00 1.46
N ILE A 21 -3.76 -8.82 2.09
CA ILE A 21 -2.58 -8.23 2.74
C ILE A 21 -2.29 -9.05 3.99
N MET A 22 -1.06 -9.54 4.10
CA MET A 22 -0.57 -10.27 5.26
C MET A 22 0.31 -9.39 6.13
N GLU A 23 1.09 -8.50 5.51
CA GLU A 23 2.03 -7.60 6.16
C GLU A 23 2.10 -6.27 5.39
N SER A 24 2.40 -5.20 6.13
CA SER A 24 2.70 -3.88 5.58
C SER A 24 4.00 -3.37 6.20
N GLU A 25 4.91 -2.88 5.39
CA GLU A 25 6.25 -2.43 5.82
C GLU A 25 6.54 -1.03 5.27
N GLU A 26 6.97 -0.11 6.14
CA GLU A 26 7.51 1.19 5.72
C GLU A 26 8.98 0.99 5.30
N VAL A 27 9.23 1.06 3.99
CA VAL A 27 10.55 0.79 3.40
C VAL A 27 11.40 2.05 3.26
N GLU A 28 10.74 3.20 3.17
CA GLU A 28 11.32 4.55 3.16
C GLU A 28 10.34 5.47 3.88
N PRO A 29 10.78 6.63 4.43
CA PRO A 29 9.89 7.57 5.09
C PRO A 29 8.66 7.92 4.24
N GLY A 30 7.47 7.54 4.74
CA GLY A 30 6.19 7.76 4.07
C GLY A 30 5.89 6.83 2.89
N VAL A 31 6.68 5.78 2.66
CA VAL A 31 6.45 4.77 1.61
C VAL A 31 6.25 3.40 2.24
N ILE A 32 5.04 2.89 2.14
CA ILE A 32 4.64 1.62 2.75
C ILE A 32 4.26 0.63 1.65
N LEU A 33 4.82 -0.59 1.72
CA LEU A 33 4.49 -1.69 0.81
C LEU A 33 3.62 -2.72 1.53
N ASP A 34 2.58 -3.18 0.84
CA ASP A 34 1.74 -4.29 1.30
C ASP A 34 2.17 -5.59 0.64
N TYR A 35 2.39 -6.64 1.43
CA TYR A 35 2.76 -7.96 0.96
C TYR A 35 1.64 -8.99 1.15
N ASP A 36 1.55 -9.93 0.23
CA ASP A 36 0.67 -11.11 0.35
C ASP A 36 1.37 -12.29 1.04
N ALA A 37 0.71 -13.45 1.08
CA ALA A 37 1.25 -14.66 1.69
C ALA A 37 2.45 -15.27 0.94
N ASN A 38 2.74 -14.81 -0.28
CA ASN A 38 3.86 -15.25 -1.11
C ASN A 38 4.99 -14.21 -1.14
N GLU A 39 4.97 -13.23 -0.23
CA GLU A 39 5.93 -12.12 -0.18
C GLU A 39 5.91 -11.24 -1.44
N GLN A 40 4.78 -11.22 -2.16
CA GLN A 40 4.60 -10.38 -3.34
C GLN A 40 3.96 -9.04 -2.95
N VAL A 41 4.48 -7.95 -3.52
CA VAL A 41 3.89 -6.63 -3.33
C VAL A 41 2.55 -6.55 -4.04
N VAL A 42 1.49 -6.27 -3.28
CA VAL A 42 0.11 -6.19 -3.75
C VAL A 42 -0.52 -4.80 -3.58
N GLY A 43 0.19 -3.90 -2.89
CA GLY A 43 -0.17 -2.51 -2.77
C GLY A 43 1.00 -1.62 -2.33
N ILE A 44 0.82 -0.32 -2.52
CA ILE A 44 1.72 0.73 -2.03
C ILE A 44 0.88 1.88 -1.47
N GLU A 45 1.29 2.39 -0.32
CA GLU A 45 0.78 3.61 0.29
C GLU A 45 1.89 4.66 0.34
N ILE A 46 1.55 5.89 -0.02
CA ILE A 46 2.44 7.05 0.05
C ILE A 46 1.77 8.08 0.97
N LEU A 47 2.49 8.51 2.01
CA LEU A 47 2.07 9.52 2.97
C LEU A 47 2.81 10.84 2.70
N GLY A 48 2.08 11.96 2.75
CA GLY A 48 2.57 13.34 2.55
C GLY A 48 2.79 14.12 3.84
#